data_AF-A0A9X6AJ57-F1
#
_entry.id   AF-A0A9X6AJ57-F1
#
_cell.length_a   1.000
_cell.length_b   1.000
_cell.length_c   1.000
_cell.angle_alpha   90.00
_cell.angle_beta   90.00
_cell.angle_gamma   90.00
#
_symmetry.space_group_name_H-M   'P 1'
#
loop_
_entity.id
_entity.type
_entity.pdbx_description
1 polymer ?
#
loop_
_entity_poly.entity_id
_entity_poly.type
_entity_poly.pdbx_seq_one_letter_code
_entity_poly.pdbx_strand_id
1 'polypeptide(L)'
;MPKVSSVIVPYASYLRVYEPLAAFPEPERTHWARYARRAERPSYQDELRRSLADLLPTPPIPVPVHESADAFVLSVDGVLCVCPWRTRLRGWQALEELADELPVSVLDAVLPPLVRRQAALDYERWLARNPDARPWIRTSTWQVLLN
;
A
#
# COMPACT_ATOMS: atom_id res chain seq x y z
N MET A 1 7.91 -21.77 -12.98
CA MET A 1 7.07 -20.91 -12.12
C MET A 1 7.98 -20.25 -11.11
N PRO A 2 7.98 -18.91 -10.95
CA PRO A 2 8.75 -18.29 -9.88
C PRO A 2 8.25 -18.86 -8.55
N LYS A 3 9.16 -19.24 -7.64
CA LYS A 3 8.79 -19.61 -6.27
C LYS A 3 8.12 -18.38 -5.64
N VAL A 4 6.79 -18.40 -5.55
CA VAL A 4 6.05 -17.50 -4.68
C VAL A 4 6.63 -17.74 -3.29
N SER A 5 7.24 -16.71 -2.70
CA SER A 5 7.82 -16.80 -1.36
C SER A 5 6.83 -17.50 -0.42
N SER A 6 7.30 -18.54 0.28
CA SER A 6 6.51 -19.28 1.27
C SER A 6 6.19 -18.45 2.53
N VAL A 7 6.72 -17.22 2.60
CA VAL A 7 6.41 -16.27 3.65
C VAL A 7 4.94 -15.88 3.53
N ILE A 8 4.14 -16.45 4.42
CA ILE A 8 2.85 -15.87 4.81
C ILE A 8 3.21 -14.80 5.83
N VAL A 9 2.78 -13.57 5.59
CA VAL A 9 2.93 -12.50 6.58
C VAL A 9 1.78 -12.65 7.57
N PRO A 10 2.05 -13.10 8.81
CA PRO A 10 1.00 -13.29 9.80
C PRO A 10 0.64 -11.94 10.45
N TYR A 11 -0.42 -11.94 11.26
CA TYR A 11 -0.70 -10.86 12.22
C TYR A 11 -0.94 -9.46 11.62
N ALA A 12 -1.41 -9.36 10.38
CA ALA A 12 -1.89 -8.10 9.82
C ALA A 12 -3.42 -7.99 9.96
N SER A 13 -3.88 -6.88 10.53
CA SER A 13 -5.29 -6.48 10.52
C SER A 13 -5.52 -5.40 9.46
N TYR A 14 -6.69 -5.41 8.83
CA TYR A 14 -7.04 -4.47 7.78
C TYR A 14 -8.41 -3.88 8.01
N LEU A 15 -8.50 -2.56 7.92
CA LEU A 15 -9.73 -1.85 7.66
C LEU A 15 -9.74 -1.46 6.19
N ARG A 16 -10.73 -1.94 5.43
CA ARG A 16 -10.87 -1.68 3.99
C ARG A 16 -12.20 -1.01 3.72
N VAL A 17 -12.15 0.15 3.08
CA VAL A 17 -13.32 0.86 2.58
C VAL A 17 -13.57 0.44 1.14
N TYR A 18 -14.77 -0.05 0.85
CA TYR A 18 -15.17 -0.43 -0.50
C TYR A 18 -16.12 0.64 -1.05
N GLU A 19 -15.66 1.41 -2.03
CA GLU A 19 -16.47 2.42 -2.68
C GLU A 19 -17.19 1.82 -3.91
N PRO A 20 -18.48 2.13 -4.14
CA PRO A 20 -19.17 1.72 -5.36
C PRO A 20 -18.43 2.21 -6.60
N LEU A 21 -18.40 1.40 -7.67
CA LEU A 21 -17.70 1.77 -8.92
C LEU A 21 -18.16 3.15 -9.46
N ALA A 22 -19.43 3.48 -9.30
CA ALA A 22 -20.00 4.75 -9.72
C ALA A 22 -19.45 5.99 -8.97
N ALA A 23 -18.81 5.81 -7.80
CA ALA A 23 -18.19 6.89 -7.03
C ALA A 23 -16.85 7.36 -7.64
N PHE A 24 -16.21 6.54 -8.47
CA PHE A 24 -14.94 6.88 -9.10
C PHE A 24 -15.18 7.78 -10.33
N PRO A 25 -14.34 8.82 -10.55
CA PRO A 25 -14.37 9.62 -11.77
C PRO A 25 -13.73 8.87 -12.95
N GLU A 26 -14.00 9.31 -14.18
CA GLU A 26 -13.20 8.86 -15.33
C GLU A 26 -11.82 9.54 -15.33
N PRO A 27 -10.75 8.86 -15.78
CA PRO A 27 -10.71 7.52 -16.39
C PRO A 27 -10.60 6.35 -15.40
N GLU A 28 -10.56 6.63 -14.10
CA GLU A 28 -10.34 5.62 -13.05
C GLU A 28 -11.48 4.61 -12.98
N ARG A 29 -12.73 5.05 -13.16
CA ARG A 29 -13.89 4.17 -13.25
C ARG A 29 -13.75 3.14 -14.38
N THR A 30 -13.42 3.57 -15.60
CA THR A 30 -13.19 2.63 -16.72
C THR A 30 -12.06 1.66 -16.41
N HIS A 31 -10.97 2.13 -15.78
CA HIS A 31 -9.88 1.28 -15.35
C HIS A 31 -10.37 0.18 -14.39
N TRP A 32 -11.11 0.53 -13.35
CA TRP A 32 -11.63 -0.42 -12.36
C TRP A 32 -12.69 -1.37 -12.92
N ALA A 33 -13.55 -0.88 -13.81
CA ALA A 33 -14.54 -1.72 -14.49
C ALA A 33 -13.87 -2.84 -15.31
N ARG A 34 -12.77 -2.50 -16.00
CA ARG A 34 -11.95 -3.49 -16.73
C ARG A 34 -11.18 -4.39 -15.77
N TYR A 35 -10.60 -3.83 -14.71
CA TYR A 35 -9.85 -4.57 -13.69
C TYR A 35 -10.70 -5.66 -13.03
N ALA A 36 -11.93 -5.33 -12.65
CA ALA A 36 -12.84 -6.24 -11.96
C ALA A 36 -13.20 -7.50 -12.76
N ARG A 37 -13.06 -7.46 -14.10
CA ARG A 37 -13.33 -8.58 -15.02
C ARG A 37 -12.14 -9.55 -15.15
N ARG A 38 -10.98 -9.25 -14.57
CA ARG A 38 -9.82 -10.16 -14.62
C ARG A 38 -10.14 -11.46 -13.88
N ALA A 39 -9.76 -12.58 -14.48
CA ALA A 39 -9.95 -13.91 -13.89
C ALA A 39 -9.13 -14.08 -12.61
N GLU A 40 -7.90 -13.59 -12.60
CA GLU A 40 -7.01 -13.61 -11.45
C GLU A 40 -6.74 -12.19 -10.96
N ARG A 41 -6.78 -12.02 -9.64
CA ARG A 41 -6.52 -10.76 -8.95
C ARG A 41 -5.61 -11.04 -7.76
N PRO A 42 -4.64 -10.16 -7.47
CA PRO A 42 -3.75 -10.36 -6.34
C PRO A 42 -4.51 -10.46 -5.02
N SER A 43 -4.03 -11.34 -4.15
CA SER A 43 -4.53 -11.48 -2.78
C SER A 43 -3.90 -10.45 -1.85
N TYR A 44 -4.40 -10.38 -0.62
CA TYR A 44 -3.79 -9.54 0.42
C TYR A 44 -2.36 -9.98 0.78
N GLN A 45 -2.04 -11.26 0.65
CA GLN A 45 -0.67 -11.74 0.86
C GLN A 45 0.25 -11.28 -0.28
N ASP A 46 -0.25 -11.14 -1.50
CA ASP A 46 0.54 -10.65 -2.62
C ASP A 46 0.87 -9.16 -2.47
N GLU A 47 -0.05 -8.38 -1.92
CA GLU A 47 0.21 -6.99 -1.51
C GLU A 47 1.40 -6.93 -0.53
N LEU A 48 1.31 -7.65 0.58
CA LEU A 48 2.34 -7.64 1.63
C LEU A 48 3.69 -8.16 1.12
N ARG A 49 3.69 -9.24 0.34
CA ARG A 49 4.92 -9.81 -0.22
C ARG A 49 5.61 -8.83 -1.16
N ARG A 50 4.86 -8.09 -1.98
CA ARG A 50 5.43 -7.05 -2.86
C ARG A 50 6.07 -5.95 -2.04
N SER A 51 5.37 -5.43 -1.02
CA SER A 51 5.92 -4.41 -0.13
C SER A 51 7.17 -4.87 0.60
N LEU A 52 7.22 -6.12 1.08
CA LEU A 52 8.43 -6.67 1.72
C LEU A 52 9.57 -6.89 0.73
N ALA A 53 9.27 -7.33 -0.50
CA ALA A 53 10.28 -7.53 -1.52
C ALA A 53 10.97 -6.21 -1.91
N ASP A 54 10.22 -5.10 -1.93
CA ASP A 54 10.75 -3.77 -2.24
C ASP A 54 11.77 -3.27 -1.19
N LEU A 55 11.80 -3.86 0.02
CA LEU A 55 12.78 -3.54 1.07
C LEU A 55 14.09 -4.33 0.96
N LEU A 56 14.16 -5.37 0.13
CA LEU A 56 15.34 -6.23 -0.02
C LEU A 56 16.53 -5.59 -0.79
N PRO A 57 16.32 -4.75 -1.82
CA PRO A 57 17.43 -4.12 -2.55
C PRO A 57 18.26 -3.19 -1.68
N THR A 58 19.48 -2.89 -2.13
CA THR A 58 20.34 -1.85 -1.54
C THR A 58 20.61 -0.76 -2.59
N PRO A 59 20.08 0.47 -2.43
CA PRO A 59 19.24 0.92 -1.32
C PRO A 59 17.82 0.34 -1.35
N PRO A 60 17.12 0.28 -0.20
CA PRO A 60 15.73 -0.19 -0.12
C PRO A 60 14.77 0.78 -0.81
N ILE A 61 13.62 0.26 -1.26
CA ILE A 61 12.54 1.01 -1.92
C ILE A 61 11.35 1.04 -0.94
N PRO A 62 11.32 1.96 0.04
CA PRO A 62 10.24 2.01 1.03
C PRO A 62 8.90 2.47 0.44
N VAL A 63 8.94 3.16 -0.70
CA VAL A 63 7.77 3.66 -1.41
C VAL A 63 7.86 3.25 -2.87
N PRO A 64 6.87 2.49 -3.39
CA PRO A 64 6.85 2.10 -4.79
C PRO A 64 6.92 3.31 -5.73
N VAL A 65 7.71 3.18 -6.81
CA VAL A 65 7.91 4.25 -7.79
C VAL A 65 6.60 4.65 -8.49
N HIS A 66 5.73 3.67 -8.73
CA HIS A 66 4.44 3.85 -9.37
C HIS A 66 3.31 3.48 -8.41
N GLU A 67 2.16 4.13 -8.58
CA GLU A 67 0.97 3.72 -7.86
C GLU A 67 0.52 2.34 -8.34
N SER A 68 0.04 1.53 -7.41
CA SER A 68 -0.51 0.21 -7.73
C SER A 68 -1.76 0.34 -8.59
N ALA A 69 -1.80 -0.46 -9.66
CA ALA A 69 -2.99 -0.66 -10.49
C ALA A 69 -3.87 -1.82 -9.99
N ASP A 70 -3.67 -2.26 -8.74
CA ASP A 70 -4.42 -3.33 -8.10
C ASP A 70 -5.40 -2.81 -7.04
N ALA A 71 -6.48 -3.56 -6.87
CA ALA A 71 -7.57 -3.25 -5.95
C ALA A 71 -8.20 -4.53 -5.41
N PHE A 72 -8.73 -4.48 -4.20
CA PHE A 72 -9.72 -5.46 -3.77
C PHE A 72 -11.06 -5.09 -4.37
N VAL A 73 -11.80 -6.08 -4.85
CA VAL A 73 -13.13 -5.88 -5.42
C VAL A 73 -14.09 -6.92 -4.86
N LEU A 74 -15.34 -6.51 -4.68
CA LEU A 74 -16.43 -7.38 -4.26
C LEU A 74 -17.74 -6.89 -4.88
N SER A 75 -18.74 -7.76 -4.89
CA SER A 75 -20.10 -7.41 -5.30
C SER A 75 -21.01 -7.53 -4.10
N VAL A 76 -21.76 -6.46 -3.79
CA VAL A 76 -22.81 -6.46 -2.76
C VAL A 76 -24.10 -6.08 -3.46
N ASP A 77 -25.10 -6.96 -3.42
CA ASP A 77 -26.42 -6.71 -4.03
C ASP A 77 -26.36 -6.28 -5.50
N GLY A 78 -25.42 -6.87 -6.25
CA GLY A 78 -25.20 -6.56 -7.68
C GLY A 78 -24.40 -5.28 -7.93
N VAL A 79 -24.01 -4.54 -6.88
CA VAL A 79 -23.16 -3.36 -6.98
C VAL A 79 -21.70 -3.78 -6.85
N LEU A 80 -20.92 -3.51 -7.89
CA LEU A 80 -19.47 -3.67 -7.86
C LEU A 80 -18.85 -2.57 -7.00
N CYS A 81 -18.19 -2.96 -5.91
CA CYS A 81 -17.43 -2.08 -5.04
C CYS A 81 -15.93 -2.36 -5.13
N VAL A 82 -15.14 -1.30 -5.06
CA VAL A 82 -13.70 -1.30 -5.31
C VAL A 82 -13.00 -0.65 -4.12
N CYS A 83 -11.91 -1.28 -3.68
CA CYS A 83 -11.01 -0.80 -2.65
C CYS A 83 -9.59 -0.77 -3.25
N PRO A 84 -9.18 0.34 -3.89
CA PRO A 84 -7.84 0.50 -4.45
C PRO A 84 -6.76 0.32 -3.39
N TRP A 85 -5.65 -0.35 -3.73
CA TRP A 85 -4.59 -0.59 -2.75
C TRP A 85 -3.89 0.69 -2.29
N ARG A 86 -3.67 1.62 -3.23
CA ARG A 86 -2.93 2.89 -3.04
C ARG A 86 -1.64 2.69 -2.23
N THR A 87 -0.84 1.70 -2.62
CA THR A 87 0.37 1.29 -1.87
C THR A 87 1.41 2.39 -1.81
N ARG A 88 1.44 3.28 -2.80
CA ARG A 88 2.38 4.41 -2.81
C ARG A 88 2.05 5.44 -1.74
N LEU A 89 0.79 5.90 -1.69
CA LEU A 89 0.31 6.79 -0.63
C LEU A 89 0.51 6.19 0.76
N ARG A 90 0.13 4.91 0.92
CA ARG A 90 0.27 4.22 2.20
C ARG A 90 1.73 4.02 2.61
N GLY A 91 2.64 3.83 1.66
CA GLY A 91 4.08 3.77 1.94
C GLY A 91 4.63 5.08 2.49
N TRP A 92 4.22 6.23 1.93
CA TRP A 92 4.60 7.54 2.47
C TRP A 92 4.07 7.77 3.89
N GLN A 93 2.80 7.43 4.15
CA GLN A 93 2.21 7.55 5.49
C GLN A 93 2.92 6.65 6.50
N ALA A 94 3.25 5.41 6.12
CA ALA A 94 4.00 4.50 6.97
C ALA A 94 5.42 5.01 7.28
N LEU A 95 6.08 5.70 6.33
CA LEU A 95 7.40 6.29 6.58
C LEU A 95 7.37 7.43 7.61
N GLU A 96 6.28 8.20 7.64
CA GLU A 96 6.09 9.26 8.63
C GLU A 96 5.93 8.66 10.03
N GLU A 97 5.08 7.63 10.17
CA GLU A 97 4.84 6.91 11.42
C GLU A 97 6.08 6.13 11.92
N LEU A 98 6.88 5.57 11.01
CA LEU A 98 8.03 4.72 11.34
C LEU A 98 9.13 5.44 12.16
N ALA A 99 9.23 6.77 12.02
CA ALA A 99 10.18 7.57 12.78
C ALA A 99 9.89 7.56 14.29
N ASP A 100 8.62 7.35 14.66
CA ASP A 100 8.18 7.29 16.05
C ASP A 100 8.24 5.86 16.62
N GLU A 101 8.32 4.84 15.76
CA GLU A 101 8.33 3.42 16.16
C GLU A 101 9.72 2.83 16.43
N LEU A 102 10.76 3.35 15.77
CA LEU A 102 12.11 2.76 15.84
C LEU A 102 13.16 3.74 16.39
N PRO A 103 14.13 3.25 17.20
CA PRO A 103 15.31 4.03 17.54
C PRO A 103 16.05 4.49 16.28
N VAL A 104 16.57 5.72 16.30
CA VAL A 104 17.24 6.34 15.13
C VAL A 104 18.34 5.46 14.54
N SER A 105 19.14 4.78 15.37
CA SER A 105 20.21 3.89 14.90
C SER A 105 19.69 2.68 14.12
N VAL A 106 18.57 2.09 14.54
CA VAL A 106 17.91 0.98 13.84
C VAL A 106 17.33 1.51 12.54
N LEU A 107 16.65 2.66 12.61
CA LEU A 107 16.04 3.30 11.45
C LEU A 107 17.07 3.64 10.36
N ASP A 108 18.24 4.18 10.75
CA ASP A 108 19.33 4.49 9.82
C ASP A 108 19.95 3.26 9.16
N ALA A 109 19.97 2.13 9.89
CA ALA A 109 20.47 0.86 9.35
C ALA A 109 19.50 0.24 8.33
N VAL A 110 18.19 0.30 8.58
CA VAL A 110 17.18 -0.31 7.69
C VAL A 110 16.72 0.64 6.57
N LEU A 111 16.71 1.94 6.81
CA LEU A 111 16.29 2.98 5.88
C LEU A 111 17.20 4.21 6.02
N PRO A 112 18.32 4.26 5.26
CA PRO A 112 19.31 5.32 5.37
C PRO A 112 18.69 6.73 5.29
N PRO A 113 19.21 7.73 6.03
CA PRO A 113 18.66 9.09 6.06
C PRO A 113 18.43 9.72 4.68
N LEU A 114 19.31 9.42 3.72
CA LEU A 114 19.19 9.92 2.35
C LEU A 114 17.91 9.41 1.67
N VAL A 115 17.59 8.12 1.82
CA VAL A 115 16.38 7.51 1.24
C VAL A 115 15.13 8.12 1.87
N ARG A 116 15.12 8.30 3.19
CA ARG A 116 13.99 8.90 3.93
C ARG A 116 13.74 10.34 3.51
N ARG A 117 14.79 11.17 3.42
CA ARG A 117 14.67 12.56 2.93
C ARG A 117 14.16 12.63 1.49
N GLN A 118 14.66 11.75 0.61
CA GLN A 118 14.19 11.70 -0.78
C GLN A 118 12.70 11.34 -0.85
N ALA A 119 12.27 10.34 -0.08
CA ALA A 119 10.88 9.91 -0.02
C ALA A 119 9.95 11.03 0.50
N ALA A 120 10.38 11.78 1.53
CA ALA A 120 9.62 12.92 2.06
C ALA A 120 9.44 14.03 1.01
N LEU A 121 10.50 14.41 0.30
CA LEU A 121 10.42 15.40 -0.79
C LEU A 121 9.53 14.92 -1.95
N ASP A 122 9.57 13.62 -2.26
CA ASP A 122 8.68 13.03 -3.26
C ASP A 122 7.23 13.07 -2.81
N TYR A 123 6.97 12.86 -1.51
CA TYR A 123 5.63 12.93 -0.95
C TYR A 123 5.05 14.34 -1.03
N GLU A 124 5.80 15.35 -0.58
CA GLU A 124 5.37 16.75 -0.63
C GLU A 124 5.00 17.18 -2.06
N ARG A 125 5.86 16.85 -3.04
CA ARG A 125 5.61 17.14 -4.47
C ARG A 125 4.42 16.38 -5.04
N TRP A 126 4.14 15.19 -4.52
CA TRP A 126 2.99 14.41 -4.93
C TRP A 126 1.71 14.95 -4.31
N LEU A 127 1.71 15.28 -3.01
CA LEU A 127 0.57 15.79 -2.28
C LEU A 127 0.11 17.15 -2.82
N ALA A 128 1.04 18.03 -3.18
CA ALA A 128 0.73 19.31 -3.83
C ALA A 128 -0.07 19.15 -5.14
N ARG A 129 0.06 18.01 -5.83
CA ARG A 129 -0.69 17.68 -7.06
C ARG A 129 -1.94 16.85 -6.79
N ASN A 130 -2.11 16.32 -5.59
CA ASN A 130 -3.19 15.39 -5.21
C ASN A 130 -3.73 15.75 -3.81
N PRO A 131 -4.29 16.96 -3.62
CA PRO A 131 -4.67 17.45 -2.30
C PRO A 131 -5.77 16.61 -1.62
N ASP A 132 -6.67 16.02 -2.41
CA ASP A 132 -7.79 15.21 -1.92
C ASP A 132 -7.46 13.72 -1.79
N ALA A 133 -6.18 13.35 -1.93
CA ALA A 133 -5.79 11.96 -1.91
C ALA A 133 -6.02 11.34 -0.53
N ARG A 134 -6.77 10.24 -0.53
CA ARG A 134 -7.05 9.44 0.67
C ARG A 134 -6.71 7.98 0.42
N PRO A 135 -6.30 7.24 1.46
CA PRO A 135 -6.18 5.78 1.38
C PRO A 135 -7.53 5.12 1.66
N TRP A 136 -7.78 4.00 0.98
CA TRP A 136 -8.95 3.14 1.24
C TRP A 136 -8.68 2.06 2.29
N ILE A 137 -7.40 1.87 2.63
CA ILE A 137 -6.93 0.80 3.49
C ILE A 137 -6.11 1.39 4.63
N ARG A 138 -6.48 1.01 5.85
CA ARG A 138 -5.62 1.12 7.03
C ARG A 138 -5.18 -0.28 7.43
N THR A 139 -3.91 -0.39 7.82
CA THR A 139 -3.31 -1.65 8.26
C THR A 139 -2.69 -1.43 9.61
N SER A 140 -2.80 -2.42 10.49
CA SER A 140 -2.10 -2.46 11.76
C SER A 140 -1.62 -3.88 12.01
N THR A 141 -0.45 -4.03 12.63
CA THR A 141 0.04 -5.32 13.10
C THR A 141 -0.63 -5.66 14.43
N TRP A 142 -1.01 -6.92 14.62
CA TRP A 142 -1.46 -7.37 15.93
C TRP A 142 -0.26 -7.31 16.88
N GLN A 143 -0.32 -6.41 17.87
CA GLN A 143 0.66 -6.31 18.92
C GLN A 143 0.15 -7.03 20.17
N VAL A 144 0.98 -7.91 20.74
CA VAL A 144 0.78 -8.37 22.12
C VAL A 144 1.53 -7.38 23.00
N LEU A 145 0.78 -6.56 23.75
CA LEU A 145 1.40 -5.66 24.73
C LEU A 145 2.12 -6.50 25.76
N LEU A 146 3.44 -6.36 25.83
CA LEU A 146 4.23 -6.88 26.94
C LEU A 146 4.15 -5.84 28.06
N ASN A 147 3.51 -6.23 29.16
CA ASN A 147 3.45 -5.44 30.40
C ASN A 147 4.85 -5.27 31.02
#